data_AF-A0A316QX43-F1
#
_entry.id   AF-A0A316QX43-F1
#
_cell.length_a   1.000
_cell.length_b   1.000
_cell.length_c   1.000
_cell.angle_alpha   90.00
_cell.angle_beta   90.00
_cell.angle_gamma   90.00
#
_symmetry.space_group_name_H-M   'P 1'
#
loop_
_entity.id
_entity.type
_entity.pdbx_description
1 polymer ?
#
loop_
_entity_poly.entity_id
_entity_poly.type
_entity_poly.pdbx_seq_one_letter_code
_entity_poly.pdbx_strand_id
1 'polypeptide(L)'
;MKKIVFLIFLLSALMLFVCCTAEESPVEMFLAAVGRYDIDTMANMMTQDTAASGERLSEYDRQLELEERDTLRRLYSCLVYTVEQETEPTENTRMVRVNVSAPDMEKILTYAEAEVLVSGGTAEDIVHEMLDDGMIAESCMTEKTVDILFEKQNDRWLIPYSEEANAGLVNLLSMDAVLRFFILN
;
A
#
# COMPACT_ATOMS: atom_id res chain seq x y z
N MET A 1 -24.52 44.56 29.97
CA MET A 1 -24.22 44.01 28.63
C MET A 1 -22.75 43.60 28.40
N LYS A 2 -21.88 43.54 29.43
CA LYS A 2 -20.47 43.09 29.26
C LYS A 2 -20.21 41.60 29.54
N LYS A 3 -21.11 40.90 30.23
CA LYS A 3 -20.93 39.49 30.62
C LYS A 3 -21.35 38.48 29.55
N ILE A 4 -22.28 38.84 28.67
CA ILE A 4 -22.83 37.94 27.63
C ILE A 4 -21.86 37.81 26.43
N VAL A 5 -21.18 38.91 26.08
CA VAL A 5 -20.20 38.92 24.97
C VAL A 5 -18.98 38.05 25.29
N PHE A 6 -18.58 37.98 26.56
CA PHE A 6 -17.45 37.14 27.00
C PHE A 6 -17.78 35.64 26.91
N LEU A 7 -19.04 35.26 27.14
CA LEU A 7 -19.48 33.87 27.07
C LEU A 7 -19.53 33.36 25.61
N ILE A 8 -19.93 34.23 24.68
CA ILE A 8 -19.96 33.91 23.25
C ILE A 8 -18.55 33.72 22.72
N PHE A 9 -17.59 34.58 23.12
CA PHE A 9 -16.18 34.44 22.75
C PHE A 9 -15.51 33.17 23.33
N LEU A 10 -15.94 32.71 24.50
CA LEU A 10 -15.42 31.46 25.10
C LEU A 10 -15.96 30.22 24.37
N LEU A 11 -17.22 30.25 23.94
CA LEU A 11 -17.84 29.17 23.16
C LEU A 11 -17.28 29.06 21.74
N SER A 12 -16.96 30.18 21.09
CA SER A 12 -16.28 30.14 19.78
C SER A 12 -14.80 29.75 19.88
N ALA A 13 -14.14 29.98 21.02
CA ALA A 13 -12.80 29.43 21.27
C ALA A 13 -12.82 27.90 21.51
N LEU A 14 -13.87 27.36 22.14
CA LEU A 14 -14.03 25.91 22.30
C LEU A 14 -14.35 25.20 20.97
N MET A 15 -15.10 25.84 20.07
CA MET A 15 -15.40 25.32 18.73
C MET A 15 -14.19 25.32 17.79
N LEU A 16 -13.14 26.10 18.09
CA LEU A 16 -11.90 26.14 17.29
C LEU A 16 -10.85 25.11 17.74
N PHE A 17 -11.04 24.44 18.88
CA PHE A 17 -10.16 23.36 19.35
C PHE A 17 -10.67 21.95 19.01
N VAL A 18 -11.81 21.85 18.32
CA VAL A 18 -12.24 20.63 17.61
C VAL A 18 -11.91 20.78 16.11
N CYS A 19 -10.78 21.42 15.79
CA CYS A 19 -10.06 21.00 14.60
C CYS A 19 -9.49 19.62 14.93
N CYS A 20 -10.30 18.60 14.66
CA CYS A 20 -9.86 17.24 14.44
C CYS A 20 -8.47 17.31 13.80
N THR A 21 -7.44 16.91 14.53
CA THR A 21 -6.36 16.16 13.90
C THR A 21 -7.07 14.96 13.30
N ALA A 22 -7.55 15.09 12.06
CA ALA A 22 -7.96 13.94 11.29
C ALA A 22 -6.67 13.14 11.15
N GLU A 23 -6.48 12.21 12.08
CA GLU A 23 -5.39 11.25 12.03
C GLU A 23 -5.52 10.61 10.65
N GLU A 24 -4.48 10.76 9.83
CA GLU A 24 -4.47 10.27 8.47
C GLU A 24 -4.83 8.78 8.51
N SER A 25 -5.81 8.36 7.71
CA SER A 25 -6.36 7.02 7.85
C SER A 25 -5.24 5.99 7.63
N PRO A 26 -5.02 5.04 8.55
CA PRO A 26 -3.89 4.11 8.44
C PRO A 26 -3.96 3.26 7.17
N VAL A 27 -5.17 3.02 6.63
CA VAL A 27 -5.32 2.35 5.33
C VAL A 27 -4.88 3.25 4.17
N GLU A 28 -5.20 4.54 4.21
CA GLU A 28 -4.83 5.48 3.16
C GLU A 28 -3.33 5.72 3.18
N MET A 29 -2.73 5.86 4.36
CA MET A 29 -1.28 5.96 4.51
C MET A 29 -0.56 4.73 3.92
N PHE A 30 -1.02 3.52 4.24
CA PHE A 30 -0.39 2.29 3.75
C PHE A 30 -0.54 2.14 2.24
N LEU A 31 -1.77 2.28 1.70
CA LEU A 31 -2.00 2.14 0.26
C LEU A 31 -1.35 3.25 -0.56
N ALA A 32 -1.24 4.46 -0.01
CA ALA A 32 -0.48 5.54 -0.64
C ALA A 32 1.03 5.28 -0.63
N ALA A 33 1.57 4.66 0.43
CA ALA A 33 2.97 4.22 0.46
C ALA A 33 3.24 3.13 -0.59
N VAL A 34 2.33 2.16 -0.72
CA VAL A 34 2.36 1.15 -1.78
C VAL A 34 2.36 1.81 -3.17
N GLY A 35 1.42 2.72 -3.45
CA GLY A 35 1.31 3.39 -4.74
C GLY A 35 2.51 4.28 -5.09
N ARG A 36 3.27 4.74 -4.08
CA ARG A 36 4.55 5.45 -4.27
C ARG A 36 5.76 4.53 -4.33
N TYR A 37 5.57 3.22 -4.12
CA TYR A 37 6.65 2.26 -3.92
C TYR A 37 7.63 2.70 -2.81
N ASP A 38 7.06 3.09 -1.66
CA ASP A 38 7.79 3.54 -0.48
C ASP A 38 7.89 2.40 0.55
N ILE A 39 8.88 1.53 0.33
CA ILE A 39 9.11 0.32 1.14
C ILE A 39 9.40 0.67 2.61
N ASP A 40 10.13 1.76 2.87
CA ASP A 40 10.46 2.19 4.23
C ASP A 40 9.19 2.57 5.00
N THR A 41 8.30 3.37 4.39
CA THR A 41 7.02 3.71 5.02
C THR A 41 6.16 2.48 5.23
N MET A 42 6.06 1.58 4.24
CA MET A 42 5.31 0.32 4.39
C MET A 42 5.84 -0.53 5.55
N ALA A 43 7.15 -0.74 5.64
CA ALA A 43 7.78 -1.53 6.69
C ALA A 43 7.55 -0.91 8.08
N ASN A 44 7.63 0.42 8.19
CA ASN A 44 7.37 1.16 9.44
C ASN A 44 5.90 1.13 9.90
N MET A 45 5.00 0.67 9.03
CA MET A 45 3.58 0.49 9.34
C MET A 45 3.25 -0.97 9.69
N MET A 46 4.18 -1.92 9.55
CA MET A 46 3.92 -3.32 9.90
C MET A 46 3.94 -3.54 11.42
N THR A 47 3.18 -4.52 11.89
CA THR A 47 3.21 -4.94 13.31
C THR A 47 4.54 -5.58 13.69
N GLN A 48 4.85 -5.65 14.99
CA GLN A 48 6.04 -6.35 15.47
C GLN A 48 6.12 -7.81 15.00
N ASP A 49 4.99 -8.51 14.96
CA ASP A 49 4.90 -9.91 14.53
C ASP A 49 5.21 -10.09 13.04
N THR A 50 5.07 -9.03 12.24
CA THR A 50 5.34 -9.03 10.79
C THR A 50 6.52 -8.13 10.40
N ALA A 51 7.30 -7.67 11.37
CA ALA A 51 8.48 -6.82 11.13
C ALA A 51 9.51 -7.52 10.21
N ALA A 52 9.66 -8.83 10.34
CA ALA A 52 10.54 -9.63 9.47
C ALA A 52 10.10 -9.62 7.99
N SER A 53 8.81 -9.42 7.70
CA SER A 53 8.33 -9.20 6.33
C SER A 53 8.83 -7.85 5.81
N GLY A 54 8.71 -6.79 6.61
CA GLY A 54 9.19 -5.46 6.26
C GLY A 54 10.70 -5.44 6.02
N GLU A 55 11.49 -6.04 6.92
CA GLU A 55 12.95 -6.16 6.76
C GLU A 55 13.33 -6.89 5.47
N ARG A 56 12.60 -7.94 5.11
CA ARG A 56 12.82 -8.70 3.88
C ARG A 56 12.53 -7.89 2.63
N LEU A 57 11.42 -7.14 2.61
CA LEU A 57 11.10 -6.24 1.50
C LEU A 57 12.20 -5.19 1.32
N SER A 58 12.67 -4.58 2.41
CA SER A 58 13.79 -3.63 2.37
C SER A 58 15.10 -4.27 1.93
N GLU A 59 15.35 -5.55 2.26
CA GLU A 59 16.54 -6.28 1.82
C GLU A 59 16.51 -6.57 0.32
N TYR A 60 15.35 -6.94 -0.21
CA TYR A 60 15.20 -7.14 -1.65
C TYR A 60 15.28 -5.83 -2.42
N ASP A 61 14.60 -4.77 -1.98
CA ASP A 61 14.69 -3.45 -2.63
C ASP A 61 16.14 -2.95 -2.72
N ARG A 62 16.95 -3.16 -1.66
CA ARG A 62 18.37 -2.77 -1.63
C ARG A 62 19.24 -3.51 -2.64
N GLN A 63 18.81 -4.64 -3.17
CA GLN A 63 19.51 -5.40 -4.21
C GLN A 63 19.17 -4.92 -5.62
N LEU A 64 18.08 -4.16 -5.78
CA LEU A 64 17.68 -3.64 -7.08
C LEU A 64 18.52 -2.43 -7.49
N GLU A 65 18.78 -2.32 -8.79
CA GLU A 65 19.32 -1.14 -9.45
C GLU A 65 18.27 -0.01 -9.51
N LEU A 66 18.71 1.20 -9.86
CA LEU A 66 17.83 2.38 -9.85
C LEU A 66 16.69 2.24 -10.87
N GLU A 67 17.01 1.73 -12.05
CA GLU A 67 16.09 1.54 -13.17
C GLU A 67 14.98 0.54 -12.82
N GLU A 68 15.33 -0.55 -12.14
CA GLU A 68 14.38 -1.55 -11.64
C GLU A 68 13.40 -0.93 -10.63
N ARG A 69 13.91 -0.14 -9.68
CA ARG A 69 13.07 0.57 -8.71
C ARG A 69 12.17 1.61 -9.38
N ASP A 70 12.64 2.26 -10.44
CA ASP A 70 11.85 3.22 -11.21
C ASP A 70 10.71 2.52 -11.97
N THR A 71 10.99 1.36 -12.59
CA THR A 71 9.97 0.51 -13.23
C THR A 71 8.95 0.00 -12.22
N LEU A 72 9.38 -0.47 -11.03
CA LEU A 72 8.47 -0.87 -9.96
C LEU A 72 7.63 0.30 -9.43
N ARG A 73 8.22 1.49 -9.29
CA ARG A 73 7.46 2.70 -8.91
C ARG A 73 6.36 3.01 -9.91
N ARG A 74 6.66 2.93 -11.22
CA ARG A 74 5.65 3.12 -12.28
C ARG A 74 4.56 2.06 -12.18
N LEU A 75 4.94 0.79 -12.02
CA LEU A 75 4.00 -0.32 -11.91
C LEU A 75 3.04 -0.14 -10.73
N TYR A 76 3.56 0.08 -9.52
CA TYR A 76 2.72 0.25 -8.33
C TYR A 76 1.93 1.57 -8.34
N SER A 77 2.34 2.59 -9.08
CA SER A 77 1.57 3.83 -9.24
C SER A 77 0.24 3.64 -9.98
N CYS A 78 0.04 2.52 -10.67
CA CYS A 78 -1.24 2.15 -11.27
C CYS A 78 -2.28 1.70 -10.24
N LEU A 79 -1.90 1.52 -8.96
CA LEU A 79 -2.82 1.18 -7.89
C LEU A 79 -3.79 2.34 -7.61
N VAL A 80 -5.08 2.03 -7.67
CA VAL A 80 -6.18 2.93 -7.33
C VAL A 80 -7.06 2.25 -6.29
N TYR A 81 -7.53 3.01 -5.31
CA TYR A 81 -8.37 2.44 -4.26
C TYR A 81 -9.50 3.39 -3.83
N THR A 82 -10.52 2.82 -3.22
CA THR A 82 -11.62 3.54 -2.57
C THR A 82 -11.97 2.84 -1.27
N VAL A 83 -11.92 3.57 -0.16
CA VAL A 83 -12.35 3.07 1.15
C VAL A 83 -13.89 3.04 1.16
N GLU A 84 -14.47 1.84 1.28
CA GLU A 84 -15.92 1.67 1.28
C GLU A 84 -16.51 1.82 2.69
N GLN A 85 -15.86 1.18 3.65
CA GLN A 85 -16.35 1.07 5.01
C GLN A 85 -15.20 0.93 5.98
N GLU A 86 -15.36 1.56 7.13
CA GLU A 86 -14.47 1.39 8.26
C GLU A 86 -15.31 0.91 9.45
N THR A 87 -14.92 -0.23 10.03
CA THR A 87 -15.59 -0.71 11.25
C THR A 87 -15.31 0.25 12.39
N GLU A 88 -16.26 0.40 13.33
CA GLU A 88 -15.93 1.03 14.61
C GLU A 88 -14.74 0.27 15.23
N PRO A 89 -13.64 0.97 15.58
CA PRO A 89 -12.48 0.31 16.13
C PRO A 89 -12.85 -0.33 17.47
N THR A 90 -12.40 -1.57 17.67
CA THR A 90 -12.34 -2.13 19.03
C THR A 90 -11.15 -1.49 19.78
N GLU A 91 -10.91 -1.90 21.03
CA GLU A 91 -9.76 -1.39 21.80
C GLU A 91 -8.42 -1.59 21.06
N ASN A 92 -8.27 -2.71 20.34
CA ASN A 92 -6.98 -3.11 19.76
C ASN A 92 -7.03 -3.46 18.26
N THR A 93 -8.21 -3.53 17.64
CA THR A 93 -8.32 -3.90 16.22
C THR A 93 -9.27 -3.00 15.46
N ARG A 94 -8.97 -2.80 14.18
CA ARG A 94 -9.79 -2.06 13.23
C ARG A 94 -9.78 -2.78 11.90
N MET A 95 -10.93 -2.93 11.27
CA MET A 95 -11.03 -3.51 9.94
C MET A 95 -11.56 -2.47 8.96
N VAL A 96 -10.91 -2.39 7.80
CA VAL A 96 -11.24 -1.43 6.76
C VAL A 96 -11.50 -2.16 5.46
N ARG A 97 -12.69 -2.00 4.90
CA ARG A 97 -13.06 -2.56 3.61
C ARG A 97 -12.69 -1.58 2.51
N VAL A 98 -11.92 -2.05 1.54
CA VAL A 98 -11.39 -1.24 0.45
C VAL A 98 -11.64 -1.94 -0.87
N ASN A 99 -12.15 -1.20 -1.85
CA ASN A 99 -12.08 -1.60 -3.25
C ASN A 99 -10.76 -1.16 -3.83
N VAL A 100 -10.00 -2.09 -4.37
CA VAL A 100 -8.69 -1.82 -4.96
C VAL A 100 -8.68 -2.29 -6.41
N SER A 101 -8.22 -1.42 -7.30
CA SER A 101 -7.82 -1.75 -8.67
C SER A 101 -6.30 -1.65 -8.73
N ALA A 102 -5.61 -2.75 -9.05
CA ALA A 102 -4.16 -2.82 -9.04
C ALA A 102 -3.65 -3.69 -10.19
N PRO A 103 -2.36 -3.56 -10.58
CA PRO A 103 -1.75 -4.49 -11.50
C PRO A 103 -1.87 -5.94 -10.99
N ASP A 104 -2.29 -6.83 -11.88
CA ASP A 104 -2.38 -8.27 -11.65
C ASP A 104 -0.97 -8.87 -11.75
N MET A 105 -0.26 -8.87 -10.63
CA MET A 105 1.14 -9.27 -10.55
C MET A 105 1.36 -10.71 -11.03
N GLU A 106 0.42 -11.63 -10.79
CA GLU A 106 0.55 -13.00 -11.27
C GLU A 106 0.59 -13.05 -12.81
N LYS A 107 -0.33 -12.35 -13.48
CA LYS A 107 -0.34 -12.28 -14.95
C LYS A 107 0.90 -11.58 -15.49
N ILE A 108 1.33 -10.50 -14.85
CA ILE A 108 2.49 -9.72 -15.29
C ILE A 108 3.76 -10.54 -15.20
N LEU A 109 4.00 -11.17 -14.04
CA LEU A 109 5.19 -12.01 -13.84
C LEU A 109 5.16 -13.24 -14.77
N THR A 110 4.00 -13.85 -15.00
CA THR A 110 3.87 -14.97 -15.94
C THR A 110 4.22 -14.56 -17.36
N TYR A 111 3.75 -13.40 -17.80
CA TYR A 111 4.07 -12.87 -19.13
C TYR A 111 5.56 -12.53 -19.23
N ALA A 112 6.08 -11.79 -18.26
CA ALA A 112 7.48 -11.36 -18.24
C ALA A 112 8.43 -12.56 -18.21
N GLU A 113 8.17 -13.58 -17.38
CA GLU A 113 8.97 -14.81 -17.34
C GLU A 113 9.02 -15.52 -18.71
N ALA A 114 7.89 -15.59 -19.41
CA ALA A 114 7.84 -16.17 -20.75
C ALA A 114 8.65 -15.35 -21.76
N GLU A 115 8.57 -14.02 -21.71
CA GLU A 115 9.31 -13.15 -22.62
C GLU A 115 10.81 -13.08 -22.31
N VAL A 116 11.24 -13.17 -21.05
CA VAL A 116 12.66 -13.28 -20.66
C VAL A 116 13.28 -14.50 -21.36
N LEU A 117 12.56 -15.63 -21.36
CA LEU A 117 13.04 -16.87 -21.98
C LEU A 117 13.12 -16.80 -23.52
N VAL A 118 12.31 -15.96 -24.16
CA VAL A 118 12.21 -15.86 -25.62
C VAL A 118 13.13 -14.77 -26.18
N SER A 119 13.09 -13.58 -25.57
CA SER A 119 13.80 -12.38 -26.05
C SER A 119 15.20 -12.23 -25.45
N GLY A 120 15.45 -12.81 -24.27
CA GLY A 120 16.66 -12.58 -23.49
C GLY A 120 16.76 -11.18 -22.88
N GLY A 121 15.66 -10.40 -22.88
CA GLY A 121 15.55 -9.14 -22.14
C GLY A 121 15.49 -9.36 -20.63
N THR A 122 15.69 -8.29 -19.88
CA THR A 122 15.59 -8.31 -18.40
C THR A 122 14.13 -8.18 -17.95
N ALA A 123 13.84 -8.54 -16.69
CA ALA A 123 12.53 -8.26 -16.10
C ALA A 123 12.15 -6.78 -16.19
N GLU A 124 13.13 -5.90 -15.98
CA GLU A 124 12.97 -4.44 -16.05
C GLU A 124 12.51 -4.01 -17.43
N ASP A 125 13.26 -4.37 -18.49
CA ASP A 125 12.95 -4.00 -19.87
C ASP A 125 11.54 -4.44 -20.26
N ILE A 126 11.17 -5.69 -19.95
CA ILE A 126 9.90 -6.27 -20.37
C ILE A 126 8.73 -5.61 -19.64
N VAL A 127 8.83 -5.43 -18.32
CA VAL A 127 7.75 -4.79 -17.55
C VAL A 127 7.64 -3.30 -17.91
N HIS A 128 8.75 -2.65 -18.25
CA HIS A 128 8.76 -1.28 -18.75
C HIS A 128 8.03 -1.16 -20.09
N GLU A 129 8.29 -2.07 -21.03
CA GLU A 129 7.60 -2.12 -22.33
C GLU A 129 6.09 -2.38 -22.15
N MET A 130 5.71 -3.31 -21.27
CA MET A 130 4.29 -3.55 -20.95
C MET A 130 3.57 -2.29 -20.40
N LEU A 131 4.29 -1.46 -19.64
CA LEU A 131 3.78 -0.18 -19.14
C LEU A 131 3.65 0.87 -20.26
N ASP A 132 4.66 0.97 -21.12
CA ASP A 132 4.71 1.94 -22.22
C ASP A 132 3.68 1.65 -23.31
N ASP A 133 3.47 0.38 -23.63
CA ASP A 133 2.50 -0.07 -24.64
C ASP A 133 1.05 -0.11 -24.11
N GLY A 134 0.86 0.18 -22.82
CA GLY A 134 -0.46 0.20 -22.18
C GLY A 134 -1.05 -1.16 -21.84
N MET A 135 -0.31 -2.25 -22.06
CA MET A 135 -0.75 -3.63 -21.77
C MET A 135 -1.21 -3.78 -20.32
N ILE A 136 -0.48 -3.16 -19.37
CA ILE A 136 -0.85 -3.18 -17.95
C ILE A 136 -2.25 -2.61 -17.74
N ALA A 137 -2.49 -1.39 -18.23
CA ALA A 137 -3.75 -0.69 -18.06
C ALA A 137 -4.93 -1.39 -18.77
N GLU A 138 -4.69 -1.99 -19.93
CA GLU A 138 -5.74 -2.57 -20.76
C GLU A 138 -6.09 -4.02 -20.40
N SER A 139 -5.12 -4.81 -19.92
CA SER A 139 -5.26 -6.27 -19.83
C SER A 139 -4.70 -6.91 -18.57
N CYS A 140 -3.88 -6.21 -17.79
CA CYS A 140 -3.28 -6.73 -16.56
C CYS A 140 -3.68 -5.94 -15.33
N MET A 141 -4.86 -5.32 -15.31
CA MET A 141 -5.46 -4.80 -14.08
C MET A 141 -6.41 -5.84 -13.47
N THR A 142 -6.45 -5.91 -12.15
CA THR A 142 -7.45 -6.67 -11.39
C THR A 142 -8.16 -5.75 -10.40
N GLU A 143 -9.46 -5.96 -10.24
CA GLU A 143 -10.28 -5.27 -9.24
C GLU A 143 -10.71 -6.25 -8.15
N LYS A 144 -10.54 -5.86 -6.89
CA LYS A 144 -10.87 -6.70 -5.74
C LYS A 144 -11.28 -5.86 -4.54
N THR A 145 -12.33 -6.30 -3.86
CA THR A 145 -12.66 -5.81 -2.51
C THR A 145 -11.88 -6.62 -1.50
N VAL A 146 -11.12 -5.94 -0.64
CA VAL A 146 -10.33 -6.55 0.44
C VAL A 146 -10.72 -5.95 1.78
N ASP A 147 -10.82 -6.81 2.79
CA ASP A 147 -10.91 -6.40 4.19
C ASP A 147 -9.50 -6.37 4.77
N ILE A 148 -9.06 -5.20 5.24
CA ILE A 148 -7.71 -4.97 5.77
C ILE A 148 -7.80 -4.80 7.28
N LEU A 149 -7.13 -5.70 7.99
CA LEU A 149 -7.00 -5.66 9.45
C LEU A 149 -5.83 -4.74 9.84
N PHE A 150 -6.09 -3.88 10.82
CA PHE A 150 -5.10 -3.11 11.56
C PHE A 150 -5.17 -3.46 13.06
N GLU A 151 -4.01 -3.44 13.71
CA GLU A 151 -3.83 -3.66 15.13
C GLU A 151 -3.23 -2.43 15.80
N LYS A 152 -3.71 -2.12 17.00
CA LYS A 152 -3.17 -1.02 17.80
C LYS A 152 -1.94 -1.51 18.58
N GLN A 153 -0.77 -0.94 18.31
CA GLN A 153 0.47 -1.21 19.04
C GLN A 153 1.19 0.10 19.35
N ASN A 154 1.54 0.34 20.61
CA ASN A 154 2.18 1.58 21.07
C ASN A 154 1.45 2.84 20.59
N ASP A 155 0.13 2.87 20.73
CA ASP A 155 -0.77 3.93 20.27
C ASP A 155 -0.76 4.23 18.76
N ARG A 156 -0.24 3.31 17.94
CA ARG A 156 -0.28 3.40 16.47
C ARG A 156 -1.11 2.26 15.89
N TRP A 157 -1.87 2.56 14.84
CA TRP A 157 -2.52 1.53 14.02
C TRP A 157 -1.50 0.99 13.01
N LEU A 158 -1.16 -0.29 13.16
CA LEU A 158 -0.18 -1.01 12.34
C LEU A 158 -0.86 -2.16 11.62
N ILE A 159 -0.29 -2.58 10.49
CA ILE A 159 -0.81 -3.66 9.67
C ILE A 159 -0.06 -4.97 9.97
N PRO A 160 -0.73 -6.05 10.42
CA PRO A 160 -0.13 -7.38 10.41
C PRO A 160 -0.04 -7.87 8.95
N TYR A 161 1.09 -7.59 8.29
CA TYR A 161 1.31 -7.92 6.88
C TYR A 161 1.76 -9.38 6.70
N SER A 162 0.78 -10.28 6.68
CA SER A 162 0.98 -11.73 6.47
C SER A 162 -0.21 -12.34 5.74
N GLU A 163 -0.01 -13.50 5.11
CA GLU A 163 -1.11 -14.27 4.50
C GLU A 163 -2.12 -14.77 5.53
N GLU A 164 -1.71 -14.95 6.79
CA GLU A 164 -2.61 -15.39 7.86
C GLU A 164 -3.59 -14.29 8.30
N ALA A 165 -3.11 -13.05 8.41
CA ALA A 165 -3.90 -11.92 8.93
C ALA A 165 -4.52 -11.05 7.83
N ASN A 166 -3.84 -10.91 6.68
CA ASN A 166 -4.20 -9.99 5.59
C ASN A 166 -3.98 -10.63 4.20
N ALA A 167 -4.32 -11.91 4.02
CA ALA A 167 -4.12 -12.66 2.76
C ALA A 167 -4.62 -11.91 1.51
N GLY A 168 -5.79 -11.29 1.60
CA GLY A 168 -6.39 -10.55 0.48
C GLY A 168 -5.48 -9.44 -0.03
N LEU A 169 -4.85 -8.70 0.88
CA LEU A 169 -3.94 -7.60 0.58
C LEU A 169 -2.56 -8.11 0.15
N VAL A 170 -1.98 -9.06 0.88
CA VAL A 170 -0.64 -9.61 0.58
C VAL A 170 -0.61 -10.20 -0.83
N ASN A 171 -1.62 -10.98 -1.20
CA ASN A 171 -1.69 -11.60 -2.52
C ASN A 171 -1.97 -10.57 -3.62
N LEU A 172 -2.77 -9.55 -3.33
CA LEU A 172 -3.06 -8.48 -4.29
C LEU A 172 -1.79 -7.68 -4.62
N LEU A 173 -0.97 -7.37 -3.62
CA LEU A 173 0.23 -6.55 -3.82
C LEU A 173 1.44 -7.36 -4.30
N SER A 174 1.53 -8.64 -3.90
CA SER A 174 2.55 -9.61 -4.32
C SER A 174 4.01 -9.09 -4.25
N MET A 175 4.29 -8.17 -3.32
CA MET A 175 5.57 -7.46 -3.23
C MET A 175 6.80 -8.39 -3.15
N ASP A 176 6.74 -9.46 -2.33
CA ASP A 176 7.84 -10.42 -2.20
C ASP A 176 8.14 -11.12 -3.54
N ALA A 177 7.09 -11.59 -4.23
CA ALA A 177 7.23 -12.29 -5.50
C ALA A 177 7.78 -11.37 -6.60
N VAL A 178 7.25 -10.14 -6.68
CA VAL A 178 7.69 -9.15 -7.67
C VAL A 178 9.16 -8.77 -7.45
N LEU A 179 9.54 -8.44 -6.21
CA LEU A 179 10.92 -8.11 -5.87
C LEU A 179 11.89 -9.26 -6.20
N ARG A 180 11.52 -10.49 -5.83
CA ARG A 180 12.34 -11.66 -6.14
C ARG A 180 12.44 -11.94 -7.63
N PHE A 181 11.40 -11.66 -8.41
CA PHE A 181 11.43 -11.82 -9.85
C PHE A 181 12.48 -10.91 -10.49
N PHE A 182 12.49 -9.62 -10.14
CA PHE A 182 13.46 -8.65 -10.64
C PHE A 182 14.89 -8.98 -10.20
N ILE A 183 15.10 -9.47 -8.97
CA ILE A 183 16.44 -9.89 -8.52
C ILE A 183 16.98 -11.08 -9.34
N LEU A 184 16.09 -11.94 -9.86
CA LEU A 184 16.47 -13.20 -10.49
C LEU A 184 16.51 -13.15 -12.03
N ASN A 185 15.88 -12.17 -12.66
CA ASN A 185 15.67 -12.09 -14.12
C ASN A 185 15.82 -10.66 -14.62
#